data_AF-A0A4U8S5B8-F1
#
_entry.id   AF-A0A4U8S5B8-F1
#
_cell.length_a   1.000
_cell.length_b   1.000
_cell.length_c   1.000
_cell.angle_alpha   90.00
_cell.angle_beta   90.00
_cell.angle_gamma   90.00
#
_symmetry.space_group_name_H-M   'P 1'
#
loop_
_entity.id
_entity.type
_entity.pdbx_description
1 polymer ?
#
loop_
_entity_poly.entity_id
_entity_poly.type
_entity_poly.pdbx_seq_one_letter_code
_entity_poly.pdbx_strand_id
1 'polypeptide(L)'
;MSKGAVLIISGPSGCGKSTLTKALLEEIPHIYFSISTTTRTKREGEIDGVHYHFVNKDQFLQDIKAGVFLEWAEVHTNYYGTSLKPVQKALAEDKIVLFDVDVQGHQSIKEHFGDFAKSIFITTKTKDILRQRLISRQSDDLQTIEFRLIQAHNEMQHIQNFDYVIINDDINTAKEAIIAITRSLKYQQIDRFSEIIRQW
;
A
#
# COMPACT_ATOMS: atom_id res chain seq x y z
N MET A 1 -9.25 -21.78 6.95
CA MET A 1 -9.84 -20.78 6.03
C MET A 1 -9.42 -19.41 6.52
N SER A 2 -8.80 -18.62 5.65
CA SER A 2 -8.27 -17.28 5.96
C SER A 2 -9.40 -16.40 6.52
N LYS A 3 -9.24 -15.93 7.75
CA LYS A 3 -10.17 -14.95 8.34
C LYS A 3 -9.68 -13.50 8.16
N GLY A 4 -8.39 -13.32 7.85
CA GLY A 4 -7.80 -12.02 7.61
C GLY A 4 -8.35 -11.33 6.36
N ALA A 5 -7.90 -10.11 6.13
CA ALA A 5 -8.26 -9.31 4.97
C ALA A 5 -7.03 -8.67 4.34
N VAL A 6 -7.15 -8.27 3.07
CA VAL A 6 -6.08 -7.56 2.36
C VAL A 6 -6.56 -6.16 2.02
N LEU A 7 -5.77 -5.16 2.43
CA LEU A 7 -5.95 -3.76 2.07
C LEU A 7 -4.73 -3.26 1.32
N ILE A 8 -4.95 -2.68 0.14
CA ILE A 8 -3.93 -2.01 -0.66
C ILE A 8 -4.18 -0.52 -0.59
N ILE A 9 -3.14 0.26 -0.27
CA ILE A 9 -3.18 1.72 -0.35
C ILE A 9 -2.15 2.16 -1.37
N SER A 10 -2.61 2.99 -2.31
CA SER A 10 -1.76 3.66 -3.30
C SER A 10 -2.12 5.13 -3.39
N GLY A 11 -1.27 5.89 -4.07
CA GLY A 11 -1.52 7.30 -4.34
C GLY A 11 -0.23 8.10 -4.49
N PRO A 12 -0.29 9.25 -5.20
CA PRO A 12 0.88 10.01 -5.55
C PRO A 12 1.63 10.52 -4.34
N SER A 13 2.95 10.65 -4.49
CA SER A 13 3.78 11.30 -3.48
C SER A 13 3.25 12.69 -3.13
N GLY A 14 3.08 12.96 -1.83
CA GLY A 14 2.52 14.23 -1.34
C GLY A 14 1.02 14.19 -1.03
N CYS A 15 0.29 13.13 -1.40
CA CYS A 15 -1.16 13.03 -1.13
C CYS A 15 -1.52 12.84 0.35
N GLY A 16 -0.55 12.52 1.21
CA GLY A 16 -0.76 12.27 2.65
C GLY A 16 -0.97 10.79 3.02
N LYS A 17 -0.75 9.86 2.07
CA LYS A 17 -0.77 8.40 2.28
C LYS A 17 -0.08 7.95 3.56
N SER A 18 1.19 8.30 3.78
CA SER A 18 1.93 7.88 4.98
C SER A 18 1.29 8.35 6.30
N THR A 19 0.67 9.53 6.31
CA THR A 19 -0.06 10.03 7.49
C THR A 19 -1.31 9.20 7.76
N LEU A 20 -2.03 8.80 6.72
CA LEU A 20 -3.22 7.96 6.82
C LEU A 20 -2.86 6.52 7.19
N THR A 21 -1.81 5.96 6.59
CA THR A 21 -1.24 4.65 6.97
C THR A 21 -0.86 4.63 8.45
N LYS A 22 -0.16 5.66 8.94
CA LYS A 22 0.18 5.77 10.36
C LYS A 22 -1.06 5.79 11.26
N ALA A 23 -2.07 6.59 10.90
CA ALA A 23 -3.32 6.65 11.66
C ALA A 23 -4.03 5.28 11.70
N LEU A 24 -4.03 4.52 10.59
CA LEU A 24 -4.57 3.16 10.58
C LEU A 24 -3.84 2.23 11.56
N LEU A 25 -2.50 2.27 11.56
CA LEU A 25 -1.68 1.43 12.44
C LEU A 25 -1.84 1.78 13.92
N GLU A 26 -2.16 3.04 14.23
CA GLU A 26 -2.43 3.50 15.60
C GLU A 26 -3.85 3.12 16.08
N GLU A 27 -4.85 3.23 15.21
CA GLU A 27 -6.28 3.11 15.58
C GLU A 27 -6.88 1.71 15.41
N ILE A 28 -6.31 0.89 14.52
CA ILE A 28 -6.86 -0.42 14.19
C ILE A 28 -5.92 -1.51 14.73
N PRO A 29 -6.35 -2.28 15.75
CA PRO A 29 -5.56 -3.39 16.23
C PRO A 29 -5.50 -4.51 15.18
N HIS A 30 -4.49 -5.37 15.29
CA HIS A 30 -4.33 -6.55 14.42
C HIS A 30 -4.10 -6.25 12.93
N ILE A 31 -3.49 -5.11 12.60
CA ILE A 31 -2.91 -4.88 11.27
C ILE A 31 -1.49 -5.45 11.21
N TYR A 32 -1.20 -6.16 10.11
CA TYR A 32 0.17 -6.44 9.68
C TYR A 32 0.53 -5.48 8.56
N PHE A 33 1.44 -4.56 8.82
CA PHE A 33 2.01 -3.69 7.79
C PHE A 33 3.05 -4.46 7.00
N SER A 34 2.84 -4.62 5.69
CA SER A 34 3.77 -5.31 4.81
C SER A 34 4.96 -4.42 4.48
N ILE A 35 6.11 -4.74 5.06
CA ILE A 35 7.38 -4.04 4.82
C ILE A 35 8.01 -4.62 3.55
N SER A 36 8.18 -3.79 2.52
CA SER A 36 8.80 -4.24 1.26
C SER A 36 10.30 -4.47 1.43
N THR A 37 10.83 -5.42 0.67
CA THR A 37 12.26 -5.58 0.43
C THR A 37 12.68 -4.66 -0.70
N THR A 38 13.85 -4.01 -0.61
CA THR A 38 14.38 -3.17 -1.69
C THR A 38 15.89 -3.30 -1.86
N THR A 39 16.36 -3.08 -3.10
CA THR A 39 17.78 -2.96 -3.41
C THR A 39 18.30 -1.52 -3.31
N ARG A 40 17.42 -0.55 -3.06
CA ARG A 40 17.80 0.84 -2.89
C ARG A 40 18.67 0.99 -1.65
N THR A 41 19.65 1.88 -1.70
CA THR A 41 20.38 2.27 -0.51
C THR A 41 19.45 2.97 0.50
N LYS A 42 19.62 2.60 1.77
CA LYS A 42 18.92 3.21 2.89
C LYS A 42 19.24 4.70 2.97
N ARG A 43 18.21 5.56 3.10
CA ARG A 43 18.36 7.00 3.33
C ARG A 43 18.65 7.29 4.80
N GLU A 44 19.11 8.50 5.09
CA GLU A 44 19.28 8.98 6.46
C GLU A 44 17.95 8.92 7.22
N GLY A 45 17.98 8.39 8.44
CA GLY A 45 16.79 8.18 9.28
C GLY A 45 15.99 6.90 8.99
N GLU A 46 16.19 6.22 7.85
CA GLU A 46 15.53 4.94 7.60
C GLU A 46 16.16 3.82 8.47
N ILE A 47 15.31 2.90 8.92
CA ILE A 47 15.64 1.75 9.77
C ILE A 47 15.25 0.47 9.02
N ASP A 48 16.20 -0.46 8.92
CA ASP A 48 16.00 -1.78 8.30
C ASP A 48 15.00 -2.62 9.12
N GLY A 49 14.12 -3.33 8.42
CA GLY A 49 13.04 -4.11 9.05
C GLY A 49 11.92 -3.27 9.66
N VAL A 50 11.96 -1.94 9.49
CA VAL A 50 10.88 -1.02 9.90
C VAL A 50 10.32 -0.30 8.67
N HIS A 51 11.20 0.29 7.85
CA HIS A 51 10.80 1.04 6.66
C HIS A 51 10.85 0.15 5.41
N TYR A 52 11.94 -0.59 5.26
CA TYR A 52 12.16 -1.60 4.22
C TYR A 52 13.08 -2.69 4.77
N HIS A 53 13.10 -3.84 4.11
CA HIS A 53 14.22 -4.78 4.18
C HIS A 53 15.23 -4.42 3.09
N PHE A 54 16.37 -3.85 3.48
CA PHE A 54 17.40 -3.41 2.54
C PHE A 54 18.35 -4.57 2.23
N VAL A 55 18.37 -5.00 0.97
CA VAL A 55 19.23 -6.10 0.49
C VAL A 55 20.06 -5.62 -0.69
N ASN A 56 21.11 -6.36 -1.06
CA ASN A 56 21.80 -6.10 -2.31
C ASN A 56 21.05 -6.71 -3.51
N LYS A 57 21.41 -6.29 -4.72
CA LYS A 57 20.75 -6.75 -5.96
C LYS A 57 20.88 -8.26 -6.16
N ASP A 58 22.03 -8.85 -5.85
CA ASP A 58 22.25 -10.29 -6.04
C ASP A 58 21.34 -11.13 -5.15
N GLN A 59 21.19 -10.75 -3.88
CA GLN A 59 20.26 -11.38 -2.94
C GLN A 59 18.82 -11.26 -3.44
N PHE A 60 18.40 -10.06 -3.87
CA PHE A 60 17.05 -9.86 -4.38
C PHE A 60 16.75 -10.75 -5.59
N LEU A 61 17.69 -10.87 -6.52
CA LEU A 61 17.54 -11.74 -7.70
C LEU A 61 17.52 -13.23 -7.33
N GLN A 62 18.22 -13.65 -6.27
CA GLN A 62 18.12 -15.00 -5.73
C GLN A 62 16.74 -15.26 -5.11
N ASP A 63 16.21 -14.29 -4.36
CA ASP A 63 14.89 -14.36 -3.73
C ASP A 63 13.76 -14.46 -4.76
N ILE A 64 13.89 -13.77 -5.92
CA ILE A 64 13.01 -13.95 -7.07
C ILE A 64 13.04 -15.41 -7.55
N LYS A 65 14.24 -15.97 -7.80
CA LYS A 65 14.39 -17.36 -8.29
C LYS A 65 13.85 -18.39 -7.29
N ALA A 66 13.93 -18.08 -6.00
CA ALA A 66 13.42 -18.93 -4.93
C ALA A 66 11.91 -18.75 -4.66
N GLY A 67 11.22 -17.87 -5.40
CA GLY A 67 9.78 -17.65 -5.23
C GLY A 67 9.42 -17.02 -3.88
N VAL A 68 10.31 -16.21 -3.31
CA VAL A 68 10.12 -15.56 -2.00
C VAL A 68 9.07 -14.46 -2.05
N PHE A 69 8.99 -13.77 -3.19
CA PHE A 69 8.12 -12.61 -3.36
C PHE A 69 6.72 -13.00 -3.86
N LEU A 70 5.70 -12.39 -3.25
CA LEU A 70 4.34 -12.34 -3.76
C LEU A 70 4.29 -11.58 -5.08
N GLU A 71 4.94 -10.42 -5.08
CA GLU A 71 5.13 -9.54 -6.23
C GLU A 71 6.47 -8.81 -6.09
N TRP A 72 7.02 -8.39 -7.23
CA TRP A 72 8.17 -7.51 -7.26
C TRP A 72 8.16 -6.69 -8.55
N ALA A 73 8.77 -5.52 -8.50
CA ALA A 73 8.94 -4.64 -9.64
C ALA A 73 10.32 -3.96 -9.61
N GLU A 74 10.81 -3.59 -10.79
CA GLU A 74 11.94 -2.67 -10.94
C GLU A 74 11.40 -1.25 -11.08
N VAL A 75 11.67 -0.41 -10.09
CA VAL A 75 11.28 1.00 -10.08
C VAL A 75 12.55 1.84 -10.26
N HIS A 76 12.66 2.45 -11.44
CA HIS A 76 13.88 3.08 -11.93
C HIS A 76 15.04 2.08 -12.05
N THR A 77 15.95 2.07 -11.09
CA THR A 77 17.15 1.19 -11.07
C THR A 77 17.18 0.28 -9.83
N ASN A 78 16.14 0.33 -8.99
CA ASN A 78 16.05 -0.44 -7.76
C ASN A 78 14.87 -1.40 -7.83
N TYR A 79 15.05 -2.58 -7.26
CA TYR A 79 13.96 -3.54 -7.10
C TYR A 79 13.22 -3.28 -5.79
N TYR A 80 11.93 -3.56 -5.82
CA TYR A 80 11.05 -3.58 -4.66
C TYR A 80 10.24 -4.87 -4.72
N GLY A 81 10.04 -5.52 -3.58
CA GLY A 81 9.31 -6.78 -3.54
C GLY A 81 8.62 -7.02 -2.21
N THR A 82 7.46 -7.66 -2.27
CA THR A 82 6.65 -8.00 -1.11
C THR A 82 6.85 -9.47 -0.77
N SER A 83 7.34 -9.77 0.44
CA SER A 83 7.60 -11.15 0.87
C SER A 83 6.30 -11.93 1.09
N LEU A 84 6.17 -13.12 0.48
CA LEU A 84 4.95 -13.93 0.52
C LEU A 84 4.70 -14.56 1.90
N LYS A 85 5.74 -15.11 2.54
CA LYS A 85 5.60 -15.87 3.79
C LYS A 85 5.00 -15.04 4.94
N PRO A 86 5.47 -13.80 5.22
CA PRO A 86 4.89 -12.97 6.27
C PRO A 86 3.43 -12.61 6.01
N VAL A 87 3.07 -12.33 4.75
CA VAL A 87 1.70 -12.03 4.33
C VAL A 87 0.78 -13.23 4.61
N GLN A 88 1.16 -14.44 4.16
CA GLN A 88 0.37 -15.64 4.40
C GLN A 88 0.21 -15.96 5.89
N LYS A 89 1.28 -15.79 6.68
CA LYS A 89 1.23 -15.97 8.13
C LYS A 89 0.25 -14.98 8.77
N ALA A 90 0.31 -13.71 8.40
CA ALA A 90 -0.58 -12.68 8.94
C ALA A 90 -2.05 -12.96 8.62
N LEU A 91 -2.37 -13.37 7.38
CA LEU A 91 -3.72 -13.74 6.99
C LEU A 91 -4.25 -14.97 7.76
N ALA A 92 -3.38 -15.96 8.02
CA ALA A 92 -3.71 -17.13 8.82
C ALA A 92 -3.96 -16.78 10.31
N GLU A 93 -3.33 -15.72 10.80
CA GLU A 93 -3.51 -15.16 12.16
C GLU A 93 -4.69 -14.18 12.26
N ASP A 94 -5.58 -14.14 11.25
CA ASP A 94 -6.76 -13.27 11.23
C ASP A 94 -6.42 -11.76 11.28
N LYS A 95 -5.27 -11.38 10.69
CA LYS A 95 -4.85 -9.98 10.60
C LYS A 95 -5.30 -9.34 9.29
N ILE A 96 -5.44 -8.02 9.32
CA ILE A 96 -5.54 -7.22 8.09
C ILE A 96 -4.12 -6.99 7.58
N VAL A 97 -3.79 -7.51 6.41
CA VAL A 97 -2.53 -7.23 5.74
C VAL A 97 -2.67 -5.93 4.98
N LEU A 98 -1.87 -4.94 5.37
CA LEU A 98 -1.85 -3.63 4.77
C LEU A 98 -0.64 -3.48 3.85
N PHE A 99 -0.88 -3.26 2.56
CA PHE A 99 0.12 -2.93 1.55
C PHE A 99 0.12 -1.44 1.27
N ASP A 100 1.30 -0.83 1.30
CA ASP A 100 1.53 0.55 0.86
C ASP A 100 2.45 0.53 -0.37
N VAL A 101 1.86 0.54 -1.57
CA VAL A 101 2.54 0.29 -2.85
C VAL A 101 2.10 1.25 -3.95
N ASP A 102 2.85 1.32 -5.04
CA ASP A 102 2.48 2.09 -6.24
C ASP A 102 1.38 1.37 -7.06
N VAL A 103 1.03 1.93 -8.23
CA VAL A 103 0.00 1.36 -9.11
C VAL A 103 0.40 0.00 -9.72
N GLN A 104 1.70 -0.28 -9.86
CA GLN A 104 2.19 -1.56 -10.38
C GLN A 104 2.09 -2.66 -9.31
N GLY A 105 2.49 -2.33 -8.08
CA GLY A 105 2.30 -3.21 -6.92
C GLY A 105 0.81 -3.47 -6.66
N HIS A 106 -0.04 -2.44 -6.77
CA HIS A 106 -1.50 -2.61 -6.68
C HIS A 106 -2.01 -3.63 -7.70
N GLN A 107 -1.65 -3.49 -8.97
CA GLN A 107 -2.06 -4.41 -10.02
C GLN A 107 -1.64 -5.85 -9.70
N SER A 108 -0.36 -6.06 -9.35
CA SER A 108 0.17 -7.39 -9.03
C SER A 108 -0.55 -8.05 -7.85
N ILE A 109 -0.83 -7.29 -6.79
CA ILE A 109 -1.54 -7.80 -5.60
C ILE A 109 -3.01 -8.08 -5.94
N LYS A 110 -3.67 -7.22 -6.74
CA LYS A 110 -5.03 -7.46 -7.23
C LYS A 110 -5.13 -8.68 -8.14
N GLU A 111 -4.13 -8.94 -8.99
CA GLU A 111 -4.08 -10.16 -9.80
C GLU A 111 -3.96 -11.42 -8.94
N HIS A 112 -3.21 -11.36 -7.84
CA HIS A 112 -3.05 -12.49 -6.93
C HIS A 112 -4.28 -12.77 -6.06
N PHE A 113 -4.87 -11.72 -5.46
CA PHE A 113 -5.95 -11.86 -4.48
C PHE A 113 -7.36 -11.61 -5.06
N GLY A 114 -7.47 -11.04 -6.26
CA GLY A 114 -8.76 -10.71 -6.87
C GLY A 114 -9.62 -9.81 -5.99
N ASP A 115 -10.89 -10.19 -5.82
CA ASP A 115 -11.85 -9.44 -5.01
C ASP A 115 -11.60 -9.52 -3.51
N PHE A 116 -10.82 -10.49 -3.03
CA PHE A 116 -10.43 -10.60 -1.63
C PHE A 116 -9.56 -9.43 -1.17
N ALA A 117 -8.76 -8.85 -2.08
CA ALA A 117 -8.05 -7.61 -1.81
C ALA A 117 -8.91 -6.39 -2.14
N LYS A 118 -9.08 -5.51 -1.15
CA LYS A 118 -9.65 -4.18 -1.34
C LYS A 118 -8.58 -3.13 -1.44
N SER A 119 -8.85 -2.11 -2.24
CA SER A 119 -7.85 -1.11 -2.62
C SER A 119 -8.38 0.32 -2.49
N ILE A 120 -7.53 1.21 -1.99
CA ILE A 120 -7.84 2.63 -1.79
C ILE A 120 -6.80 3.46 -2.51
N PHE A 121 -7.25 4.33 -3.42
CA PHE A 121 -6.40 5.37 -4.00
C PHE A 121 -6.56 6.68 -3.23
N ILE A 122 -5.46 7.23 -2.72
CA ILE A 122 -5.45 8.49 -1.97
C ILE A 122 -4.90 9.60 -2.85
N THR A 123 -5.63 10.70 -2.98
CA THR A 123 -5.18 11.85 -3.80
C THR A 123 -5.55 13.19 -3.15
N THR A 124 -5.16 14.30 -3.76
CA THR A 124 -5.63 15.65 -3.43
C THR A 124 -6.69 16.08 -4.42
N LYS A 125 -7.53 17.06 -4.08
CA LYS A 125 -8.57 17.54 -5.00
C LYS A 125 -8.03 18.13 -6.29
N THR A 126 -6.85 18.75 -6.24
CA THR A 126 -6.19 19.30 -7.44
C THR A 126 -4.70 19.03 -7.45
N LYS A 127 -4.12 19.09 -8.65
CA LYS A 127 -2.67 19.04 -8.87
C LYS A 127 -1.94 20.19 -8.15
N ASP A 128 -2.55 21.37 -8.07
CA ASP A 128 -1.94 22.54 -7.41
C ASP A 128 -1.80 22.34 -5.90
N ILE A 129 -2.80 21.72 -5.25
CA ILE A 129 -2.70 21.35 -3.83
C ILE A 129 -1.56 20.33 -3.63
N LEU A 130 -1.45 19.33 -4.51
CA LEU A 130 -0.35 18.36 -4.46
C LEU A 130 1.01 19.05 -4.59
N ARG A 131 1.15 19.98 -5.53
CA ARG A 131 2.36 20.77 -5.75
C ARG A 131 2.73 21.59 -4.52
N GLN A 132 1.77 22.28 -3.93
CA GLN A 132 1.99 23.06 -2.70
C GLN A 132 2.48 22.17 -1.54
N ARG A 133 1.90 20.97 -1.38
CA ARG A 133 2.34 20.00 -0.35
C ARG A 133 3.73 19.45 -0.60
N LEU A 134 4.14 19.29 -1.85
CA LEU A 134 5.50 18.88 -2.21
C LEU A 134 6.51 19.99 -1.91
N ILE A 135 6.21 21.23 -2.31
CA ILE A 135 7.05 22.41 -2.02
C ILE A 135 7.20 22.62 -0.50
N SER A 136 6.11 22.51 0.27
CA SER A 136 6.13 22.78 1.71
C SER A 136 7.00 21.81 2.51
N ARG A 137 7.33 20.64 1.97
CA ARG A 137 8.22 19.66 2.62
C ARG A 137 9.69 20.09 2.59
N GLN A 138 10.06 21.08 1.76
CA GLN A 138 11.42 21.61 1.63
C GLN A 138 12.51 20.55 1.41
N SER A 139 12.13 19.37 0.93
CA SER A 139 13.00 18.20 0.80
C SER A 139 13.49 17.96 -0.62
N ASP A 140 12.91 18.66 -1.60
CA ASP A 140 13.12 18.43 -3.03
C ASP A 140 13.31 19.78 -3.75
N ASP A 141 14.15 19.80 -4.78
CA ASP A 141 14.26 20.95 -5.68
C ASP A 141 13.07 21.04 -6.66
N LEU A 142 12.94 22.17 -7.36
CA LEU A 142 11.84 22.41 -8.28
C LEU A 142 11.77 21.39 -9.43
N GLN A 143 12.92 20.90 -9.92
CA GLN A 143 12.96 19.92 -11.01
C GLN A 143 12.40 18.57 -10.55
N THR A 144 12.77 18.15 -9.34
CA THR A 144 12.27 16.94 -8.68
C THR A 144 10.78 17.03 -8.40
N ILE A 145 10.28 18.22 -8.00
CA ILE A 145 8.85 18.45 -7.81
C ILE A 145 8.08 18.29 -9.12
N GLU A 146 8.53 18.90 -10.22
CA GLU A 146 7.88 18.72 -11.52
C GLU A 146 7.90 17.26 -11.98
N PHE A 147 9.02 16.57 -11.80
CA PHE A 147 9.11 15.13 -12.10
C PHE A 147 8.08 14.32 -11.29
N ARG A 148 7.96 14.57 -9.98
CA ARG A 148 6.96 13.91 -9.14
C ARG A 148 5.52 14.24 -9.55
N LEU A 149 5.25 15.45 -10.01
CA LEU A 149 3.93 15.83 -10.54
C LEU A 149 3.60 15.12 -11.86
N ILE A 150 4.60 14.85 -12.71
CA ILE A 150 4.42 14.02 -13.91
C ILE A 150 4.11 12.58 -13.51
N GLN A 151 4.88 12.01 -12.58
CA GLN A 151 4.60 10.66 -12.05
C GLN A 151 3.20 10.57 -11.43
N ALA A 152 2.82 11.57 -10.63
CA ALA A 152 1.48 11.64 -10.06
C ALA A 152 0.38 11.68 -11.12
N HIS A 153 0.60 12.40 -12.23
CA HIS A 153 -0.36 12.41 -13.33
C HIS A 153 -0.52 11.03 -13.99
N ASN A 154 0.58 10.29 -14.15
CA ASN A 154 0.54 8.92 -14.67
C ASN A 154 -0.19 7.98 -13.70
N GLU A 155 0.13 8.03 -12.41
CA GLU A 155 -0.57 7.23 -11.38
C GLU A 155 -2.08 7.51 -11.36
N MET A 156 -2.49 8.78 -11.51
CA MET A 156 -3.90 9.18 -11.58
C MET A 156 -4.67 8.55 -12.75
N GLN A 157 -4.01 8.13 -13.83
CA GLN A 157 -4.69 7.44 -14.94
C GLN A 157 -5.23 6.06 -14.54
N HIS A 158 -4.71 5.48 -13.45
CA HIS A 158 -5.11 4.18 -12.94
C HIS A 158 -6.18 4.25 -11.85
N ILE A 159 -6.68 5.44 -11.50
CA ILE A 159 -7.58 5.65 -10.35
C ILE A 159 -8.86 4.80 -10.41
N GLN A 160 -9.36 4.54 -11.62
CA GLN A 160 -10.56 3.72 -11.86
C GLN A 160 -10.37 2.23 -11.52
N ASN A 161 -9.14 1.76 -11.31
CA ASN A 161 -8.83 0.37 -10.98
C ASN A 161 -8.91 0.08 -9.47
N PHE A 162 -9.22 1.10 -8.66
CA PHE A 162 -9.30 0.99 -7.20
C PHE A 162 -10.74 0.85 -6.72
N ASP A 163 -10.95 0.10 -5.64
CA ASP A 163 -12.28 -0.09 -5.05
C ASP A 163 -12.82 1.21 -4.41
N TYR A 164 -11.91 2.06 -3.88
CA TYR A 164 -12.24 3.33 -3.25
C TYR A 164 -11.26 4.44 -3.64
N VAL A 165 -11.75 5.67 -3.61
CA VAL A 165 -10.92 6.88 -3.76
C VAL A 165 -11.14 7.79 -2.55
N ILE A 166 -10.05 8.22 -1.90
CA ILE A 166 -10.07 9.21 -0.83
C ILE A 166 -9.39 10.49 -1.32
N ILE A 167 -10.15 11.58 -1.36
CA ILE A 167 -9.62 12.92 -1.62
C ILE A 167 -9.21 13.52 -0.26
N ASN A 168 -7.92 13.53 0.02
CA ASN A 168 -7.34 14.00 1.28
C ASN A 168 -7.13 15.52 1.27
N ASP A 169 -8.23 16.29 1.29
CA ASP A 169 -8.20 17.74 1.46
C ASP A 169 -8.24 18.14 2.94
N ASP A 170 -9.06 17.44 3.74
CA ASP A 170 -9.07 17.52 5.20
C ASP A 170 -8.58 16.21 5.80
N ILE A 171 -7.54 16.29 6.63
CA ILE A 171 -6.87 15.10 7.16
C ILE A 171 -7.74 14.31 8.13
N ASN A 172 -8.63 14.97 8.88
CA ASN A 172 -9.48 14.28 9.85
C ASN A 172 -10.58 13.49 9.15
N THR A 173 -11.23 14.10 8.17
CA THR A 173 -12.23 13.44 7.31
C THR A 173 -11.61 12.26 6.56
N ALA A 174 -10.40 12.44 6.01
CA ALA A 174 -9.70 11.35 5.32
C ALA A 174 -9.32 10.20 6.28
N LYS A 175 -8.93 10.51 7.52
CA LYS A 175 -8.68 9.50 8.58
C LYS A 175 -9.95 8.72 8.92
N GLU A 176 -11.07 9.41 9.13
CA GLU A 176 -12.36 8.76 9.42
C GLU A 176 -12.76 7.81 8.28
N ALA A 177 -12.66 8.27 7.04
CA ALA A 177 -13.00 7.48 5.86
C ALA A 177 -12.14 6.21 5.74
N ILE A 178 -10.81 6.35 5.85
CA ILE A 178 -9.91 5.21 5.69
C ILE A 178 -10.06 4.19 6.82
N ILE A 179 -10.29 4.66 8.06
CA ILE A 179 -10.57 3.80 9.21
C ILE A 179 -11.89 3.06 9.02
N ALA A 180 -12.94 3.73 8.55
CA ALA A 180 -14.24 3.11 8.30
C ALA A 180 -14.15 2.00 7.24
N ILE A 181 -13.50 2.27 6.11
CA ILE A 181 -13.27 1.27 5.05
C ILE A 181 -12.46 0.09 5.60
N THR A 182 -11.37 0.36 6.32
CA THR A 182 -10.52 -0.71 6.86
C THR A 182 -11.27 -1.57 7.87
N ARG A 183 -12.10 -0.96 8.74
CA ARG A 183 -12.95 -1.68 9.70
C ARG A 183 -14.02 -2.53 9.02
N SER A 184 -14.48 -2.15 7.82
CA SER A 184 -15.50 -2.94 7.12
C SER A 184 -14.94 -4.23 6.52
N LEU A 185 -13.62 -4.31 6.27
CA LEU A 185 -12.99 -5.47 5.63
C LEU A 185 -13.19 -6.78 6.39
N LYS A 186 -13.27 -6.75 7.72
CA LYS A 186 -13.54 -7.95 8.54
C LYS A 186 -14.94 -8.54 8.31
N TYR A 187 -15.83 -7.79 7.68
CA TYR A 187 -17.18 -8.22 7.31
C TYR A 187 -17.28 -8.59 5.82
N GLN A 188 -16.17 -8.56 5.08
CA GLN A 188 -16.12 -9.04 3.72
C GLN A 188 -16.26 -10.57 3.73
N GLN A 189 -17.44 -11.06 3.37
CA GLN A 189 -17.76 -12.48 3.33
C GLN A 189 -17.74 -12.96 1.88
N ILE A 190 -16.63 -13.56 1.45
CA ILE A 190 -16.55 -14.16 0.10
C ILE A 190 -17.03 -15.63 0.13
N ASP A 191 -16.80 -16.36 1.24
CA ASP A 191 -17.03 -17.82 1.29
C ASP A 191 -17.90 -18.33 2.45
N ARG A 192 -18.43 -17.45 3.32
CA ARG A 192 -19.09 -17.87 4.58
C ARG A 192 -20.60 -18.06 4.49
N PHE A 193 -21.24 -17.66 3.39
CA PHE A 193 -22.70 -17.75 3.27
C PHE A 193 -23.19 -19.19 3.36
N SER A 194 -22.52 -20.12 2.69
CA SER A 194 -22.90 -21.53 2.67
C SER A 194 -22.86 -22.19 4.06
N GLU A 195 -21.92 -21.79 4.92
CA GLU A 195 -21.80 -22.32 6.28
C GLU A 195 -22.86 -21.70 7.21
N ILE A 196 -23.06 -20.37 7.12
CA ILE A 196 -24.10 -19.68 7.89
C ILE A 196 -25.48 -20.23 7.53
N ILE A 197 -25.76 -20.41 6.23
CA ILE A 197 -27.03 -20.96 5.74
C ILE A 197 -27.24 -22.39 6.27
N ARG A 198 -26.19 -23.20 6.39
CA ARG A 198 -26.32 -24.56 6.95
C ARG A 198 -26.66 -24.59 8.44
N GLN A 199 -26.40 -23.50 9.16
CA GLN A 199 -26.64 -23.39 10.61
C GLN A 199 -28.00 -22.75 10.96
N TRP A 200 -28.76 -22.30 9.97
CA TRP A 200 -30.12 -21.77 10.11
C TRP A 200 -31.15 -22.76 9.55
#